data_AF-A0A932XZ77-F1
#
_entry.id   AF-A0A932XZ77-F1
#
_cell.length_a   1.000
_cell.length_b   1.000
_cell.length_c   1.000
_cell.angle_alpha   90.00
_cell.angle_beta   90.00
_cell.angle_gamma   90.00
#
_symmetry.space_group_name_H-M   'P 1'
#
loop_
_entity.id
_entity.type
_entity.pdbx_description
1 polymer ?
#
loop_
_entity_poly.entity_id
_entity_poly.type
_entity_poly.pdbx_seq_one_letter_code
_entity_poly.pdbx_strand_id
1 'polypeptide(L)'
;MVKKPNRKKLIIQFLEYMVGGGVYFWSGYAVFAIFFSVVGWDWLWAKILADFVGWNLNFLVQRYWAFNDPRLKHKAVQISGRYIAITASNFVIDYLMIWGLKGLGVTPYLGFFVTSGFFTVWNYLWYKFWVFNPNRI
;
A
#
# COMPACT_ATOMS: atom_id res chain seq x y z
N MET A 1 19.71 10.84 24.65
CA MET A 1 20.00 9.42 24.39
C MET A 1 18.83 8.78 23.65
N VAL A 2 18.99 8.49 22.36
CA VAL A 2 17.96 7.81 21.56
C VAL A 2 17.96 6.33 21.94
N LYS A 3 16.95 5.86 22.71
CA LYS A 3 16.76 4.43 23.01
C LYS A 3 16.62 3.69 21.67
N LYS A 4 17.60 2.85 21.31
CA LYS A 4 17.50 1.95 20.16
C LYS A 4 16.20 1.14 20.28
N PRO A 5 15.31 1.14 19.27
CA PRO A 5 14.07 0.42 19.35
C PRO A 5 14.33 -1.08 19.51
N ASN A 6 13.65 -1.69 20.46
CA ASN A 6 13.80 -3.10 20.82
C ASN A 6 13.42 -3.96 19.59
N ARG A 7 14.26 -4.93 19.18
CA ARG A 7 14.05 -5.72 17.95
C ARG A 7 12.66 -6.36 17.87
N LYS A 8 12.11 -6.79 19.02
CA LYS A 8 10.74 -7.31 19.14
C LYS A 8 9.67 -6.31 18.68
N LYS A 9 9.84 -5.02 18.99
CA LYS A 9 8.92 -3.95 18.61
C LYS A 9 8.93 -3.70 17.10
N LEU A 10 10.09 -3.83 16.47
CA LEU A 10 10.24 -3.73 15.00
C LEU A 10 9.54 -4.90 14.28
N ILE A 11 9.68 -6.12 14.82
CA ILE A 11 9.04 -7.31 14.25
C ILE A 11 7.52 -7.21 14.37
N ILE A 12 7.01 -6.75 15.52
CA ILE A 12 5.57 -6.54 15.73
C ILE A 12 5.03 -5.50 14.73
N GLN A 13 5.71 -4.35 14.57
CA GLN A 13 5.31 -3.34 13.57
C GLN A 13 5.33 -3.88 12.15
N PHE A 14 6.31 -4.72 11.82
CA PHE A 14 6.37 -5.37 10.50
C PHE A 14 5.18 -6.33 10.29
N LEU A 15 4.81 -7.12 11.30
CA LEU A 15 3.65 -8.00 11.24
C LEU A 15 2.35 -7.20 11.12
N GLU A 16 2.18 -6.12 11.88
CA GLU A 16 1.02 -5.24 11.80
C GLU A 16 0.93 -4.55 10.43
N TYR A 17 2.08 -4.18 9.84
CA TYR A 17 2.15 -3.68 8.46
C TYR A 17 1.70 -4.75 7.45
N MET A 18 2.12 -6.01 7.63
CA MET A 18 1.65 -7.11 6.79
C MET A 18 0.14 -7.33 6.91
N VAL A 19 -0.43 -7.15 8.11
CA VAL A 19 -1.89 -7.17 8.31
C VAL A 19 -2.57 -6.03 7.55
N GLY A 20 -2.01 -4.82 7.56
CA GLY A 20 -2.51 -3.70 6.75
C GLY A 20 -2.50 -3.99 5.24
N GLY A 21 -1.42 -4.60 4.75
CA GLY A 21 -1.33 -5.09 3.36
C GLY A 21 -2.33 -6.21 3.05
N GLY A 22 -2.57 -7.11 4.01
CA GLY A 22 -3.61 -8.14 3.90
C GLY A 22 -5.02 -7.54 3.82
N VAL A 23 -5.32 -6.56 4.67
CA VAL A 23 -6.61 -5.84 4.65
C VAL A 23 -6.80 -5.11 3.33
N TYR A 24 -5.77 -4.42 2.81
CA TYR A 24 -5.80 -3.83 1.47
C TYR A 24 -6.21 -4.85 0.40
N PHE A 25 -5.49 -5.97 0.37
CA PHE A 25 -5.67 -7.00 -0.65
C PHE A 25 -7.05 -7.64 -0.57
N TRP A 26 -7.45 -8.13 0.60
CA TRP A 26 -8.72 -8.82 0.78
C TRP A 26 -9.93 -7.90 0.64
N SER A 27 -9.85 -6.67 1.14
CA SER A 27 -10.95 -5.71 0.99
C SER A 27 -11.09 -5.22 -0.45
N GLY A 28 -9.98 -4.91 -1.12
CA GLY A 28 -9.99 -4.57 -2.54
C GLY A 28 -10.54 -5.73 -3.38
N TYR A 29 -10.08 -6.95 -3.12
CA TYR A 29 -10.57 -8.14 -3.82
C TYR A 29 -12.07 -8.38 -3.60
N ALA A 30 -12.55 -8.26 -2.35
CA ALA A 30 -13.97 -8.45 -2.03
C ALA A 30 -14.85 -7.39 -2.72
N VAL A 31 -14.46 -6.11 -2.67
CA VAL A 31 -15.18 -5.02 -3.33
C VAL A 31 -15.18 -5.23 -4.84
N PHE A 32 -14.03 -5.57 -5.43
CA PHE A 32 -13.94 -5.86 -6.87
C PHE A 32 -14.86 -7.02 -7.25
N ALA A 33 -14.82 -8.14 -6.52
CA ALA A 33 -15.64 -9.32 -6.81
C ALA A 33 -17.14 -9.03 -6.70
N ILE A 34 -17.57 -8.22 -5.72
CA ILE A 34 -18.98 -7.83 -5.58
C ILE A 34 -19.41 -6.96 -6.77
N PHE A 35 -18.67 -5.89 -7.07
CA PHE A 35 -19.07 -4.96 -8.13
C PHE A 35 -18.94 -5.54 -9.53
N PHE A 36 -17.92 -6.36 -9.78
CA PHE A 36 -17.73 -7.00 -11.07
C PHE A 36 -18.67 -8.19 -11.28
N SER A 37 -18.77 -9.11 -10.31
CA SER A 37 -19.49 -10.38 -10.50
C SER A 37 -20.96 -10.33 -10.10
N VAL A 38 -21.34 -9.47 -9.14
CA VAL A 38 -22.74 -9.38 -8.64
C VAL A 38 -23.47 -8.20 -9.27
N VAL A 39 -22.83 -7.03 -9.30
CA VAL A 39 -23.44 -5.81 -9.85
C VAL A 39 -23.26 -5.72 -11.38
N GLY A 40 -22.32 -6.48 -11.95
CA GLY A 40 -22.06 -6.50 -13.40
C GLY A 40 -21.43 -5.22 -13.92
N TRP A 41 -20.76 -4.44 -13.06
CA TRP A 41 -20.07 -3.24 -13.49
C TRP A 41 -18.87 -3.56 -14.37
N ASP A 42 -18.59 -2.64 -15.29
CA ASP A 42 -17.38 -2.69 -16.09
C ASP A 42 -16.15 -2.76 -15.17
N TRP A 43 -15.19 -3.61 -15.54
CA TRP A 43 -14.05 -3.98 -14.72
C TRP A 43 -13.26 -2.75 -14.25
N LEU A 44 -13.26 -1.69 -15.06
CA LEU A 44 -12.52 -0.47 -14.81
C LEU A 44 -13.11 0.31 -13.62
N TRP A 45 -14.44 0.44 -13.55
CA TRP A 45 -15.12 1.13 -12.44
C TRP A 45 -15.08 0.32 -11.15
N ALA A 46 -15.25 -1.01 -11.26
CA ALA A 46 -15.12 -1.92 -10.13
C ALA A 46 -13.70 -1.86 -9.51
N LYS A 47 -12.66 -1.79 -10.35
CA LYS A 47 -11.27 -1.70 -9.90
C LYS A 47 -10.96 -0.37 -9.22
N ILE A 48 -11.41 0.76 -9.77
CA ILE A 48 -11.19 2.08 -9.15
C ILE A 48 -11.77 2.13 -7.74
N LEU A 49 -12.99 1.61 -7.56
CA LEU A 49 -13.63 1.57 -6.24
C LEU A 49 -12.96 0.59 -5.28
N ALA A 50 -12.53 -0.57 -5.77
CA ALA A 50 -11.76 -1.53 -5.00
C ALA A 50 -10.43 -0.94 -4.51
N ASP A 51 -9.67 -0.28 -5.39
CA ASP A 51 -8.41 0.38 -5.04
C ASP A 51 -8.65 1.52 -4.05
N PHE A 52 -9.70 2.31 -4.23
CA PHE A 52 -10.07 3.38 -3.31
C PHE A 52 -10.40 2.83 -1.90
N VAL A 53 -11.27 1.83 -1.80
CA VAL A 53 -11.65 1.23 -0.51
C VAL A 53 -10.44 0.56 0.15
N GLY A 54 -9.66 -0.18 -0.64
CA GLY A 54 -8.43 -0.81 -0.16
C GLY A 54 -7.47 0.22 0.42
N TRP A 55 -7.16 1.30 -0.30
CA TRP A 55 -6.23 2.33 0.18
C TRP A 55 -6.70 2.99 1.46
N ASN A 56 -8.00 3.27 1.58
CA ASN A 56 -8.58 3.85 2.79
C ASN A 56 -8.46 2.90 3.99
N LEU A 57 -8.80 1.62 3.82
CA LEU A 57 -8.72 0.63 4.90
C LEU A 57 -7.26 0.34 5.30
N ASN A 58 -6.35 0.25 4.32
CA ASN A 58 -4.93 0.11 4.59
C ASN A 58 -4.39 1.30 5.40
N PHE A 59 -4.77 2.52 5.01
CA PHE A 59 -4.40 3.72 5.74
C PHE A 59 -4.91 3.68 7.20
N LEU A 60 -6.16 3.25 7.43
CA LEU A 60 -6.70 3.11 8.78
C LEU A 60 -5.92 2.10 9.62
N VAL A 61 -5.62 0.92 9.06
CA VAL A 61 -4.85 -0.13 9.77
C VAL A 61 -3.43 0.35 10.07
N GLN A 62 -2.75 0.97 9.10
CA GLN A 62 -1.42 1.49 9.34
C GLN A 62 -1.42 2.64 10.35
N ARG A 63 -2.41 3.53 10.29
CA ARG A 63 -2.47 4.73 11.14
C ARG A 63 -2.83 4.43 12.59
N TYR A 64 -3.83 3.60 12.81
CA TYR A 64 -4.43 3.36 14.12
C TYR A 64 -3.95 2.07 14.80
N TRP A 65 -3.36 1.14 14.04
CA TRP A 65 -2.85 -0.11 14.58
C TRP A 65 -1.34 -0.22 14.44
N ALA A 66 -0.81 -0.34 13.21
CA ALA A 66 0.61 -0.65 12.99
C ALA A 66 1.58 0.45 13.48
N PHE A 67 1.16 1.71 13.41
CA PHE A 67 1.97 2.86 13.85
C PHE A 67 1.27 3.68 14.93
N ASN A 68 0.53 3.02 15.81
CA ASN A 68 -0.09 3.65 16.98
C ASN A 68 0.97 4.03 18.04
N ASP A 69 1.79 5.04 17.74
CA ASP A 69 2.75 5.61 18.67
C ASP A 69 2.27 7.00 19.14
N PRO A 70 2.18 7.26 20.47
CA PRO A 70 1.82 8.57 21.02
C PRO A 70 2.67 9.73 20.46
N ARG A 71 3.91 9.47 20.02
CA ARG A 71 4.81 10.49 19.44
C ARG A 71 4.44 10.90 18.00
N LEU A 72 3.64 10.09 17.31
CA LEU A 72 3.19 10.35 15.94
C LEU A 72 1.79 11.00 15.90
N LYS A 73 1.15 11.23 17.06
CA LYS A 73 -0.19 11.87 17.15
C LYS A 73 -0.25 13.23 16.47
N HIS A 74 0.79 14.07 16.61
CA HIS A 74 0.80 15.44 16.06
C HIS A 74 1.37 15.56 14.64
N LYS A 75 1.83 14.46 14.03
CA LYS A 75 2.45 14.48 12.68
C LYS A 75 1.63 13.74 11.63
N ALA A 76 0.34 13.55 11.91
CA ALA A 76 -0.61 12.82 11.08
C ALA A 76 -0.68 13.34 9.64
N VAL A 77 -0.78 14.66 9.45
CA VAL A 77 -0.87 15.30 8.12
C VAL A 77 0.38 15.04 7.28
N GLN A 78 1.55 15.03 7.91
CA GLN A 78 2.83 14.84 7.23
C GLN A 78 3.05 13.38 6.81
N ILE A 79 2.58 12.42 7.62
CA ILE A 79 2.61 10.99 7.32
C ILE A 79 1.61 10.67 6.20
N SER A 80 0.39 11.19 6.28
CA SER A 80 -0.62 11.05 5.22
C SER A 80 -0.13 11.65 3.89
N GLY A 81 0.50 12.82 3.92
CA GLY A 81 1.07 13.43 2.72
C GLY A 81 2.16 12.58 2.07
N ARG A 82 3.06 11.98 2.87
CA ARG A 82 4.10 11.07 2.35
C ARG A 82 3.54 9.75 1.85
N TYR A 83 2.49 9.22 2.50
CA TYR A 83 1.77 8.05 2.04
C TYR A 83 1.12 8.32 0.68
N ILE A 84 0.37 9.43 0.55
CA ILE A 84 -0.24 9.87 -0.71
C ILE A 84 0.82 10.08 -1.80
N ALA A 85 1.96 10.68 -1.47
CA ALA A 85 3.05 10.89 -2.42
C ALA A 85 3.61 9.56 -2.97
N ILE A 86 3.78 8.53 -2.12
CA ILE A 86 4.19 7.20 -2.56
C ILE A 86 3.08 6.53 -3.37
N THR A 87 1.83 6.58 -2.91
CA THR A 87 0.71 5.96 -3.63
C THR A 87 0.57 6.56 -5.03
N ALA A 88 0.68 7.89 -5.16
CA ALA A 88 0.68 8.57 -6.46
C ALA A 88 1.88 8.17 -7.32
N SER A 89 3.08 8.06 -6.72
CA SER A 89 4.28 7.62 -7.44
C SER A 89 4.15 6.16 -7.91
N ASN A 90 3.60 5.28 -7.06
CA ASN A 90 3.32 3.90 -7.41
C ASN A 90 2.32 3.81 -8.54
N PHE A 91 1.28 4.64 -8.54
CA PHE A 91 0.30 4.66 -9.61
C PHE A 91 0.94 4.98 -10.97
N VAL A 92 1.86 5.95 -11.01
CA VAL A 92 2.62 6.29 -12.21
C VAL A 92 3.55 5.15 -12.63
N ILE A 93 4.29 4.57 -11.68
CA ILE A 93 5.22 3.47 -11.96
C ILE A 93 4.48 2.22 -12.42
N ASP A 94 3.31 1.93 -11.86
CA ASP A 94 2.49 0.77 -12.20
C ASP A 94 1.95 0.91 -13.63
N TYR A 95 1.46 2.11 -13.97
CA TYR A 95 1.04 2.42 -15.33
C TYR A 95 2.20 2.27 -16.33
N LEU A 96 3.39 2.79 -16.02
CA LEU A 96 4.56 2.67 -16.88
C LEU A 96 5.04 1.22 -17.04
N MET A 97 5.00 0.42 -15.96
CA MET A 97 5.34 -0.99 -16.03
C MET A 97 4.32 -1.77 -16.87
N ILE A 98 3.03 -1.58 -16.66
CA ILE A 98 1.98 -2.25 -17.45
C ILE A 98 2.09 -1.84 -18.93
N TRP A 99 2.34 -0.55 -19.21
CA TRP A 99 2.54 -0.06 -20.57
C TRP A 99 3.77 -0.68 -21.24
N GLY A 100 4.92 -0.73 -20.54
CA GLY A 100 6.14 -1.36 -21.04
C GLY A 100 5.99 -2.87 -21.25
N LEU A 101 5.35 -3.57 -20.33
CA LEU A 101 5.11 -5.02 -20.41
C LEU A 101 4.14 -5.37 -21.55
N LYS A 102 3.13 -4.53 -21.80
CA LYS A 102 2.23 -4.67 -22.95
C LYS A 102 2.98 -4.46 -24.27
N GLY A 103 3.94 -3.54 -24.32
CA GLY A 103 4.82 -3.33 -25.47
C GLY A 103 5.72 -4.54 -25.78
N LEU A 104 6.00 -5.38 -24.78
CA LEU A 104 6.77 -6.63 -24.92
C LEU A 104 5.90 -7.86 -25.20
N GLY A 105 4.57 -7.71 -25.36
CA GLY A 105 3.65 -8.82 -25.63
C GLY A 105 3.36 -9.71 -24.41
N VAL A 106 3.72 -9.27 -23.20
CA VAL A 106 3.49 -10.02 -21.96
C VAL A 106 2.00 -10.01 -21.63
N THR A 107 1.43 -11.16 -21.29
CA THR A 107 0.02 -11.25 -20.90
C THR A 107 -0.23 -10.46 -19.60
N PRO A 108 -1.41 -9.84 -19.44
CA PRO A 108 -1.73 -9.03 -18.27
C PRO A 108 -1.54 -9.76 -16.93
N TYR A 109 -1.74 -11.08 -16.92
CA TYR A 109 -1.54 -11.94 -15.75
C TYR A 109 -0.07 -12.03 -15.30
N LEU A 110 0.87 -12.20 -16.24
CA LEU A 110 2.30 -12.18 -15.95
C LEU A 110 2.77 -10.79 -15.54
N GLY A 111 2.20 -9.76 -16.17
CA GLY A 111 2.51 -8.38 -15.82
C GLY A 111 2.14 -8.04 -14.38
N PHE A 112 0.97 -8.51 -13.92
CA PHE A 112 0.51 -8.38 -12.53
C PHE A 112 1.46 -9.05 -11.52
N PHE A 113 2.00 -10.21 -11.86
CA PHE A 113 2.89 -10.95 -10.97
C PHE A 113 4.23 -10.23 -10.79
N VAL A 114 4.81 -9.75 -11.91
CA VAL A 114 6.08 -9.01 -11.90
C VAL A 114 5.94 -7.64 -11.21
N THR A 115 4.87 -6.90 -11.52
CA THR A 115 4.58 -5.60 -10.88
C THR A 115 4.33 -5.76 -9.39
N SER A 116 3.56 -6.76 -8.95
CA SER A 116 3.32 -6.97 -7.51
C SER A 116 4.59 -7.35 -6.74
N GLY A 117 5.48 -8.16 -7.34
CA GLY A 117 6.78 -8.47 -6.77
C GLY A 117 7.66 -7.22 -6.62
N PHE A 118 7.72 -6.40 -7.67
CA PHE A 118 8.44 -5.12 -7.63
C PHE A 118 7.86 -4.19 -6.55
N PHE A 119 6.54 -4.00 -6.53
CA PHE A 119 5.89 -3.10 -5.58
C PHE A 119 5.99 -3.57 -4.13
N THR A 120 6.09 -4.87 -3.89
CA THR A 120 6.30 -5.40 -2.55
C THR A 120 7.64 -4.92 -1.98
N VAL A 121 8.71 -5.03 -2.76
CA VAL A 121 10.05 -4.58 -2.35
C VAL A 121 10.14 -3.05 -2.33
N TRP A 122 9.62 -2.40 -3.37
CA TRP A 122 9.66 -0.94 -3.53
C TRP A 122 8.90 -0.21 -2.41
N ASN A 123 7.68 -0.63 -2.11
CA ASN A 123 6.89 -0.06 -1.02
C ASN A 123 7.56 -0.27 0.33
N TYR A 124 8.13 -1.46 0.57
CA TYR A 124 8.82 -1.73 1.81
C TYR A 124 10.01 -0.77 2.04
N LEU A 125 10.82 -0.53 1.02
CA LEU A 125 11.95 0.41 1.10
C LEU A 125 11.47 1.83 1.39
N TRP A 126 10.47 2.32 0.66
CA TRP A 126 10.00 3.69 0.83
C TRP A 126 9.26 3.92 2.15
N TYR A 127 8.45 2.97 2.60
CA TYR A 127 7.80 3.06 3.91
C TYR A 127 8.83 3.04 5.04
N LYS A 128 9.83 2.16 4.96
CA LYS A 128 10.86 2.04 5.99
C LYS A 128 11.81 3.23 6.06
N PHE A 129 12.30 3.71 4.92
CA PHE A 129 13.36 4.72 4.89
C PHE A 129 12.85 6.16 4.78
N TRP A 130 11.60 6.38 4.37
CA TRP A 130 11.09 7.73 4.13
C TRP A 130 9.79 8.06 4.85
N VAL A 131 8.75 7.23 4.76
CA VAL A 131 7.44 7.56 5.37
C VAL A 131 7.49 7.47 6.89
N PHE A 132 8.07 6.39 7.40
CA PHE A 132 8.08 6.12 8.84
C PHE A 132 9.47 6.33 9.47
N ASN A 133 10.38 7.02 8.78
CA ASN A 133 11.72 7.32 9.31
C ASN A 133 11.68 8.50 10.31
N PRO A 134 11.96 8.26 11.61
CA PRO A 134 11.86 9.30 12.64
C PRO A 134 12.91 10.41 12.51
N ASN A 135 14.03 10.17 11.81
CA ASN A 135 15.10 11.17 11.67
C ASN A 135 14.82 12.24 10.60
N ARG A 136 13.77 12.05 9.78
CA ARG A 136 13.33 13.03 8.76
C ARG A 136 12.01 13.69 9.11
N ILE A 137 11.54 13.54 10.36
CA ILE A 137 10.23 14.01 10.80
C ILE A 137 10.34 14.75 12.12
#